data_AF-L8Y060-F1
#
_entry.id   AF-L8Y060-F1
#
_cell.length_a   1.000
_cell.length_b   1.000
_cell.length_c   1.000
_cell.angle_alpha   90.00
_cell.angle_beta   90.00
_cell.angle_gamma   90.00
#
_symmetry.space_group_name_H-M   'P 1'
#
loop_
_entity.id
_entity.type
_entity.pdbx_description
1 polymer ?
#
loop_
_entity_poly.entity_id
_entity_poly.type
_entity_poly.pdbx_seq_one_letter_code
_entity_poly.pdbx_strand_id
1 'polypeptide(L)'
;MMCSELNNHFILISGESGAGKTEASKKILQYFAVTCPMTESLQVARDRLLLSNPVLEMQQKVVTSEIFRGKKEGYTESLNQSFANSRIDEGDVSPKVLQLISNENIQYGIPVIKYDRKGFKARQRQLILTQKAAYVVELAKIKQKIEYSALKAIKSKDE
;
A
#
# COMPACT_ATOMS: atom_id res chain seq x y z
N MET A 1 2.37 -36.39 -9.49
CA MET A 1 2.92 -35.48 -10.51
C MET A 1 1.75 -34.61 -10.97
N MET A 2 1.56 -33.42 -10.37
CA MET A 2 0.49 -32.47 -10.76
C MET A 2 0.85 -31.64 -11.99
N CYS A 3 2.11 -31.71 -12.45
CA CYS A 3 2.62 -30.92 -13.57
C CYS A 3 2.17 -31.44 -14.95
N SER A 4 1.47 -32.57 -15.04
CA SER A 4 1.09 -33.21 -16.31
C SER A 4 -0.27 -32.78 -16.85
N GLU A 5 -1.07 -32.04 -16.08
CA GLU A 5 -2.40 -31.60 -16.48
C GLU A 5 -2.45 -30.06 -16.49
N LEU A 6 -2.72 -29.46 -17.66
CA LEU A 6 -2.89 -28.01 -17.84
C LEU A 6 -4.24 -27.51 -17.28
N ASN A 7 -4.66 -28.07 -16.14
CA ASN A 7 -5.91 -27.76 -15.49
C ASN A 7 -5.65 -26.70 -14.40
N ASN A 8 -6.45 -25.64 -14.41
CA ASN A 8 -6.40 -24.62 -13.36
C ASN A 8 -6.92 -25.22 -12.05
N HIS A 9 -6.07 -25.27 -11.03
CA HIS A 9 -6.43 -25.79 -9.70
C HIS A 9 -6.52 -24.66 -8.68
N PHE A 10 -7.47 -24.74 -7.75
CA PHE A 10 -7.61 -23.79 -6.64
C PHE A 10 -7.63 -24.50 -5.28
N ILE A 11 -7.18 -23.79 -4.25
CA ILE A 11 -7.19 -24.24 -2.86
C ILE A 11 -8.11 -23.30 -2.08
N LEU A 12 -9.14 -23.85 -1.43
CA LEU A 12 -10.04 -23.11 -0.54
C LEU A 12 -9.68 -23.41 0.92
N ILE A 13 -9.46 -22.37 1.73
CA ILE A 13 -9.20 -22.50 3.17
C ILE A 13 -10.35 -21.83 3.94
N SER A 14 -11.17 -22.63 4.62
CA SER A 14 -12.31 -22.17 5.43
C SER A 14 -12.10 -22.48 6.92
N GLY A 15 -12.85 -21.79 7.79
CA GLY A 15 -12.73 -21.91 9.25
C GLY A 15 -13.23 -20.68 9.99
N GLU A 16 -13.39 -20.79 11.30
CA GLU A 16 -13.89 -19.71 12.18
C GLU A 16 -12.86 -18.58 12.39
N SER A 17 -13.28 -17.48 13.01
CA SER A 17 -12.37 -16.37 13.36
C SER A 17 -11.26 -16.88 14.29
N GLY A 18 -10.01 -16.55 14.00
CA GLY A 18 -8.85 -17.03 14.78
C GLY A 18 -8.33 -18.43 14.42
N ALA A 19 -8.99 -19.18 13.53
CA ALA A 19 -8.59 -20.55 13.16
C ALA A 19 -7.28 -20.66 12.33
N GLY A 20 -6.46 -19.61 12.27
CA GLY A 20 -5.16 -19.67 11.59
C GLY A 20 -5.20 -19.73 10.06
N LYS A 21 -6.34 -19.46 9.40
CA LYS A 21 -6.47 -19.51 7.93
C LYS A 21 -5.39 -18.70 7.20
N THR A 22 -5.11 -17.49 7.70
CA THR A 22 -4.07 -16.61 7.16
C THR A 22 -2.67 -17.19 7.33
N GLU A 23 -2.40 -17.87 8.45
CA GLU A 23 -1.11 -18.50 8.71
C GLU A 23 -0.91 -19.72 7.79
N ALA A 24 -1.96 -20.53 7.60
CA ALA A 24 -1.96 -21.64 6.65
C ALA A 24 -1.70 -21.15 5.21
N SER A 25 -2.39 -20.10 4.76
CA SER A 25 -2.12 -19.50 3.44
C SER A 25 -0.66 -19.05 3.29
N LYS A 26 -0.08 -18.41 4.32
CA LYS A 26 1.33 -17.99 4.30
C LYS A 26 2.29 -19.17 4.16
N LYS A 27 2.07 -20.24 4.93
CA LYS A 27 2.93 -21.44 4.88
C LYS A 27 2.84 -22.16 3.54
N ILE A 28 1.65 -22.26 2.96
CA ILE A 28 1.45 -22.85 1.63
C ILE A 28 2.18 -22.03 0.56
N LEU A 29 2.03 -20.71 0.57
CA LEU A 29 2.70 -19.83 -0.38
C LEU A 29 4.24 -19.92 -0.24
N GLN A 30 4.74 -19.98 1.00
CA GLN A 30 6.16 -20.16 1.30
C GLN A 30 6.69 -21.51 0.81
N TYR A 31 5.92 -22.60 0.96
CA TYR A 31 6.30 -23.92 0.45
C TYR A 31 6.42 -23.94 -1.08
N PHE A 32 5.45 -23.36 -1.79
CA PHE A 32 5.52 -23.23 -3.26
C PHE A 32 6.70 -22.37 -3.71
N ALA A 33 6.98 -21.28 -2.99
CA ALA A 33 8.11 -20.40 -3.24
C ALA A 33 9.49 -21.08 -3.12
N VAL A 34 9.63 -22.09 -2.25
CA VAL A 34 10.88 -22.83 -2.01
C VAL A 34 11.01 -24.05 -2.93
N THR A 35 9.90 -24.69 -3.28
CA THR A 35 9.92 -25.98 -3.98
C THR A 35 9.96 -25.82 -5.51
N CYS A 36 9.57 -24.66 -6.04
CA CYS A 36 9.62 -24.40 -7.48
C CYS A 36 11.06 -24.03 -7.93
N PRO A 37 11.67 -24.75 -8.89
CA PRO A 37 12.94 -24.33 -9.50
C PRO A 37 12.69 -23.04 -10.30
N MET A 38 13.44 -21.97 -10.00
CA MET A 38 13.00 -20.61 -10.33
C MET A 38 14.13 -19.77 -10.94
N THR A 39 13.84 -19.11 -12.07
CA THR A 39 14.67 -18.10 -12.75
C THR A 39 14.72 -16.77 -11.97
N GLU A 40 15.73 -15.92 -12.19
CA GLU A 40 15.89 -14.62 -11.49
C GLU A 40 14.63 -13.73 -11.56
N SER A 41 13.93 -13.72 -12.70
CA SER A 41 12.69 -12.96 -12.89
C SER A 41 11.54 -13.41 -11.99
N LEU A 42 11.48 -14.70 -11.66
CA LEU A 42 10.49 -15.24 -10.74
C LEU A 42 10.89 -15.06 -9.27
N GLN A 43 12.19 -14.89 -8.94
CA GLN A 43 12.60 -14.54 -7.57
C GLN A 43 12.04 -13.19 -7.14
N VAL A 44 12.01 -12.20 -8.04
CA VAL A 44 11.36 -10.90 -7.78
C VAL A 44 9.86 -11.08 -7.55
N ALA A 45 9.20 -11.96 -8.30
CA ALA A 45 7.78 -12.27 -8.09
C ALA A 45 7.53 -13.00 -6.75
N ARG A 46 8.43 -13.91 -6.37
CA ARG A 46 8.44 -14.61 -5.07
C ARG A 46 8.55 -13.63 -3.90
N ASP A 47 9.53 -12.73 -3.94
CA ASP A 47 9.76 -11.77 -2.87
C ASP A 47 8.60 -10.78 -2.77
N ARG A 48 8.01 -10.37 -3.91
CA ARG A 48 6.77 -9.58 -3.92
C ARG A 48 5.56 -10.33 -3.34
N LEU A 49 5.42 -11.62 -3.62
CA LEU A 49 4.33 -12.46 -3.08
C LEU A 49 4.47 -12.73 -1.58
N LEU A 50 5.70 -12.84 -1.07
CA LEU A 50 5.96 -13.04 0.36
C LEU A 50 5.80 -11.74 1.17
N LEU A 51 6.14 -10.59 0.56
CA LEU A 51 5.96 -9.26 1.15
C LEU A 51 4.53 -8.73 0.99
N SER A 52 3.77 -9.24 0.01
CA SER A 52 2.38 -8.84 -0.18
C SER A 52 1.49 -9.53 0.84
N ASN A 53 0.49 -8.79 1.31
CA ASN A 53 -0.64 -9.36 2.03
C ASN A 53 -1.80 -9.43 1.04
N PRO A 54 -1.93 -10.50 0.24
CA PRO A 54 -2.88 -10.56 -0.88
C PRO A 54 -4.33 -10.37 -0.42
N VAL A 55 -4.66 -10.78 0.81
CA VAL A 55 -5.98 -10.53 1.41
C VAL A 55 -6.20 -9.04 1.66
N LEU A 56 -5.23 -8.36 2.26
CA LEU A 56 -5.30 -6.92 2.51
C LEU A 56 -5.34 -6.12 1.20
N GLU A 57 -4.53 -6.51 0.21
CA GLU A 57 -4.52 -5.87 -1.10
C GLU A 57 -5.88 -6.01 -1.81
N MET A 58 -6.49 -7.20 -1.77
CA MET A 58 -7.83 -7.41 -2.32
C MET A 58 -8.87 -6.54 -1.60
N GLN A 59 -8.84 -6.47 -0.26
CA GLN A 59 -9.73 -5.60 0.52
C GLN A 59 -9.58 -4.13 0.11
N GLN A 60 -8.33 -3.66 -0.04
CA GLN A 60 -8.05 -2.28 -0.50
C GLN A 60 -8.55 -2.04 -1.92
N LYS A 61 -8.39 -3.00 -2.84
CA LYS A 61 -8.90 -2.91 -4.22
C LYS A 61 -10.44 -2.85 -4.26
N VAL A 62 -11.14 -3.62 -3.42
CA VAL A 62 -12.61 -3.57 -3.33
C VAL A 62 -13.08 -2.18 -2.90
N VAL A 63 -12.53 -1.64 -1.80
CA VAL A 63 -12.89 -0.29 -1.30
C VAL A 63 -12.56 0.79 -2.34
N THR A 64 -11.40 0.68 -3.00
CA THR A 64 -10.99 1.63 -4.04
C THR A 64 -11.95 1.60 -5.23
N SER A 65 -12.45 0.42 -5.60
CA SER A 65 -13.44 0.24 -6.67
C SER A 65 -14.77 0.94 -6.35
N GLU A 66 -15.27 0.81 -5.12
CA GLU A 66 -16.50 1.49 -4.70
C GLU A 66 -16.38 3.02 -4.81
N ILE A 67 -15.18 3.55 -4.55
CA ILE A 67 -14.90 4.98 -4.61
C ILE A 67 -14.75 5.45 -6.06
N PHE A 68 -13.93 4.79 -6.89
CA PHE A 68 -13.46 5.35 -8.17
C PHE A 68 -14.00 4.68 -9.44
N ARG A 69 -14.61 3.48 -9.36
CA ARG A 69 -15.07 2.75 -10.55
C ARG A 69 -16.11 3.58 -11.30
N GLY A 70 -15.81 3.88 -12.57
CA GLY A 70 -16.68 4.68 -13.44
C GLY A 70 -16.75 6.17 -13.08
N LYS A 71 -15.95 6.65 -12.12
CA LYS A 71 -15.93 8.06 -11.68
C LYS A 71 -14.59 8.77 -11.95
N LYS A 72 -13.52 8.01 -12.19
CA LYS A 72 -12.17 8.56 -12.36
C LYS A 72 -11.47 8.00 -13.58
N GLU A 73 -11.09 8.89 -14.50
CA GLU A 73 -10.19 8.60 -15.60
C GLU A 73 -8.84 8.06 -15.06
N GLY A 74 -8.33 6.97 -15.62
CA GLY A 74 -7.11 6.31 -15.12
C GLY A 74 -7.33 5.21 -14.07
N TYR A 75 -8.57 5.00 -13.60
CA TYR A 75 -8.84 3.95 -12.60
C TYR A 75 -8.57 2.54 -13.16
N THR A 76 -8.96 2.28 -14.40
CA THR A 76 -8.75 0.99 -15.09
C THR A 76 -7.28 0.61 -15.19
N GLU A 77 -6.41 1.58 -15.46
CA GLU A 77 -4.97 1.45 -15.59
C GLU A 77 -4.32 1.19 -14.22
N SER A 78 -4.93 1.70 -13.15
CA SER A 78 -4.47 1.48 -11.78
C SER A 78 -4.69 0.05 -11.29
N LEU A 79 -5.61 -0.72 -11.88
CA LEU A 79 -5.95 -2.09 -11.43
C LEU A 79 -4.77 -3.07 -11.53
N ASN A 80 -3.89 -2.83 -12.52
CA ASN A 80 -2.70 -3.63 -12.77
C ASN A 80 -1.53 -3.27 -11.85
N GLN A 81 -1.67 -2.23 -11.02
CA GLN A 81 -0.67 -1.82 -10.04
C GLN A 81 -1.05 -2.31 -8.65
N SER A 82 -0.11 -2.96 -7.98
CA SER A 82 -0.29 -3.37 -6.58
C SER A 82 -0.21 -2.20 -5.62
N PHE A 83 -0.94 -2.29 -4.52
CA PHE A 83 -0.78 -1.36 -3.41
C PHE A 83 0.59 -1.55 -2.77
N ALA A 84 1.29 -0.45 -2.51
CA ALA A 84 2.56 -0.45 -1.79
C ALA A 84 2.31 -0.14 -0.32
N ASN A 85 3.03 -0.81 0.59
CA ASN A 85 2.95 -0.55 2.03
C ASN A 85 3.43 0.87 2.39
N SER A 86 4.46 1.35 1.70
CA SER A 86 4.92 2.74 1.72
C SER A 86 5.66 3.02 0.40
N ARG A 87 5.70 4.28 -0.02
CA ARG A 87 6.51 4.78 -1.14
C ARG A 87 7.63 5.72 -0.67
N ILE A 88 7.92 5.71 0.63
CA ILE A 88 9.07 6.34 1.26
C ILE A 88 9.69 5.26 2.15
N ASP A 89 11.00 5.09 2.06
CA ASP A 89 11.74 4.22 2.96
C ASP A 89 11.90 4.93 4.32
N GLU A 90 11.82 4.20 5.43
CA GLU A 90 11.90 4.82 6.78
C GLU A 90 13.18 5.64 6.98
N GLY A 91 14.28 5.27 6.30
CA GLY A 91 15.54 6.01 6.30
C GLY A 91 15.53 7.35 5.56
N ASP A 92 14.55 7.56 4.66
CA ASP A 92 14.38 8.81 3.91
C ASP A 92 13.60 9.86 4.70
N VAL A 93 13.01 9.48 5.83
CA VAL A 93 12.34 10.39 6.74
C VAL A 93 13.37 10.96 7.71
N SER A 94 13.40 12.30 7.84
CA SER A 94 14.34 12.95 8.75
C SER A 94 14.15 12.44 10.19
N PRO A 95 15.23 12.08 10.92
CA PRO A 95 15.14 11.62 12.32
C PRO A 95 14.40 12.61 13.25
N LYS A 96 14.51 13.92 12.98
CA LYS A 96 13.77 14.96 13.71
C LYS A 96 12.26 14.83 13.53
N VAL A 97 11.82 14.47 12.34
CA VAL A 97 10.39 14.26 12.05
C VAL A 97 9.92 13.00 12.75
N LEU A 98 10.69 11.90 12.67
CA LEU A 98 10.39 10.66 13.39
C LEU A 98 10.27 10.88 14.90
N GLN A 99 11.16 11.69 15.49
CA GLN A 99 11.08 12.04 16.91
C GLN A 99 9.80 12.83 17.24
N LEU A 100 9.41 13.78 16.38
CA LEU A 100 8.21 14.61 16.57
C LEU A 100 6.90 13.80 16.48
N ILE A 101 6.88 12.73 15.69
CA ILE A 101 5.72 11.84 15.51
C ILE A 101 5.88 10.51 16.24
N SER A 102 6.86 10.37 17.14
CA SER A 102 7.21 9.11 17.81
C SER A 102 6.06 8.43 18.57
N ASN A 103 5.04 9.20 18.96
CA ASN A 103 3.83 8.68 19.60
C ASN A 103 2.82 8.07 18.60
N GLU A 104 3.12 8.07 17.31
CA GLU A 104 2.27 7.60 16.23
C GLU A 104 3.08 6.68 15.30
N ASN A 105 2.49 5.55 14.92
CA ASN A 105 3.08 4.68 13.91
C ASN A 105 2.78 5.22 12.50
N ILE A 106 3.83 5.36 11.69
CA ILE A 106 3.70 5.65 10.27
C ILE A 106 3.06 4.43 9.60
N GLN A 107 1.95 4.67 8.89
CA GLN A 107 1.27 3.62 8.12
C GLN A 107 1.61 3.67 6.63
N TYR A 108 1.90 4.87 6.11
CA TYR A 108 2.20 5.06 4.69
C TYR A 108 2.94 6.40 4.47
N GLY A 109 3.96 6.40 3.63
CA GLY A 109 4.66 7.61 3.18
C GLY A 109 4.68 7.70 1.65
N ILE A 110 4.61 8.91 1.10
CA ILE A 110 4.78 9.14 -0.35
C ILE A 110 5.37 10.53 -0.64
N PRO A 111 6.36 10.66 -1.56
CA PRO A 111 6.77 11.97 -2.06
C PRO A 111 5.64 12.59 -2.90
N VAL A 112 5.34 13.86 -2.65
CA VAL A 112 4.26 14.59 -3.32
C VAL A 112 4.73 15.97 -3.75
N ILE A 113 4.08 16.51 -4.77
CA ILE A 113 4.24 17.91 -5.16
C ILE A 113 3.05 18.69 -4.58
N LYS A 114 3.34 19.61 -3.66
CA LYS A 114 2.36 20.56 -3.14
C LYS A 114 2.40 21.84 -3.97
N TYR A 115 1.22 22.34 -4.33
CA TYR A 115 1.07 23.64 -5.00
C TYR A 115 0.59 24.71 -4.03
N ASP A 116 1.25 25.86 -4.03
CA ASP A 116 0.83 27.00 -3.22
C ASP A 116 -0.48 27.61 -3.74
N ARG A 117 -1.37 28.03 -2.83
CA ARG A 117 -2.64 28.68 -3.19
C ARG A 117 -2.46 29.94 -4.03
N LYS A 118 -1.39 30.70 -3.77
CA LYS A 118 -1.04 31.92 -4.50
C LYS A 118 0.10 31.58 -5.45
N GLY A 119 -0.13 31.75 -6.75
CA GLY A 119 0.88 31.57 -7.79
C GLY A 119 1.23 30.12 -8.13
N PHE A 120 0.52 29.12 -7.57
CA PHE A 120 0.65 27.70 -7.93
C PHE A 120 2.10 27.20 -8.00
N LYS A 121 2.96 27.68 -7.09
CA LYS A 121 4.36 27.24 -7.06
C LYS A 121 4.43 25.79 -6.61
N ALA A 122 5.04 24.95 -7.44
CA ALA A 122 5.30 23.55 -7.12
C ALA A 122 6.39 23.42 -6.04
N ARG A 123 6.13 22.59 -5.02
CA ARG A 123 7.06 22.32 -3.93
C ARG A 123 7.09 20.84 -3.60
N GLN A 124 8.28 20.25 -3.65
CA GLN A 124 8.51 18.86 -3.24
C GLN A 124 8.28 18.71 -1.73
N ARG A 125 7.45 17.75 -1.34
CA ARG A 125 7.08 17.44 0.04
C ARG A 125 7.01 15.94 0.22
N GLN A 126 7.05 15.49 1.46
CA GLN A 126 6.66 14.13 1.82
C GLN A 126 5.28 14.21 2.49
N LEU A 127 4.36 13.33 2.08
CA LEU A 127 3.10 13.10 2.77
C LEU A 127 3.24 11.83 3.61
N ILE A 128 3.07 11.96 4.91
CA ILE A 128 3.15 10.84 5.87
C ILE A 128 1.79 10.66 6.52
N LEU A 129 1.27 9.44 6.48
CA LEU A 129 -0.01 9.06 7.07
C LEU A 129 0.22 8.21 8.32
N THR A 130 -0.51 8.52 9.38
CA THR A 130 -0.50 7.79 10.64
C THR A 130 -1.92 7.32 10.95
N GLN A 131 -2.18 6.83 12.16
CA GLN A 131 -3.54 6.50 12.60
C GLN A 131 -4.39 7.73 12.94
N LYS A 132 -3.77 8.87 13.30
CA LYS A 132 -4.48 10.04 13.85
C LYS A 132 -4.51 11.23 12.89
N ALA A 133 -3.46 11.40 12.10
CA ALA A 133 -3.28 12.57 11.26
C ALA A 133 -2.42 12.30 10.02
N ALA A 134 -2.59 13.15 9.02
CA ALA A 134 -1.66 13.29 7.89
C ALA A 134 -0.67 14.44 8.13
N TYR A 135 0.60 14.22 7.80
CA TYR A 135 1.68 15.18 7.96
C TYR A 135 2.27 15.55 6.60
N VAL A 136 2.42 16.85 6.34
CA VAL A 136 3.16 17.37 5.18
C VAL A 136 4.52 17.84 5.65
N VAL A 137 5.57 17.20 5.14
CA VAL A 137 6.94 17.37 5.60
C VAL A 137 7.81 17.99 4.51
N GLU A 138 8.69 18.90 4.91
CA GLU A 138 9.79 19.43 4.10
C GLU A 138 11.09 19.21 4.88
N LEU A 139 11.92 18.28 4.40
CA LEU A 139 13.17 17.89 5.04
C LEU A 139 12.94 17.53 6.53
N ALA A 140 13.49 18.31 7.45
CA ALA A 140 13.37 18.09 8.89
C ALA A 140 12.21 18.85 9.55
N LYS A 141 11.29 19.45 8.77
CA LYS A 141 10.21 20.31 9.29
C LYS A 141 8.84 19.80 8.88
N ILE A 142 7.96 19.62 9.86
CA ILE A 142 6.52 19.44 9.64
C ILE A 142 5.94 20.81 9.25
N LYS A 143 5.41 20.92 8.04
CA LYS A 143 4.77 22.14 7.53
C LYS A 143 3.28 22.21 7.83
N GLN A 144 2.66 21.05 7.95
CA GLN A 144 1.24 20.95 8.21
C GLN A 144 0.95 19.60 8.86
N LYS A 145 0.12 19.63 9.92
CA LYS A 145 -0.54 18.47 10.50
C LYS A 145 -2.04 18.61 10.20
N ILE A 146 -2.65 17.55 9.69
CA ILE A 146 -4.08 17.50 9.36
C ILE A 146 -4.67 16.32 10.12
N GLU A 147 -5.36 16.61 11.21
CA GLU A 147 -6.08 15.57 11.97
C GLU A 147 -7.28 15.08 11.16
N TYR A 148 -7.51 13.76 11.15
CA TYR A 148 -8.59 13.19 10.35
C TYR A 148 -9.98 13.64 10.83
N SER A 149 -10.13 13.94 12.13
CA SER A 149 -11.34 14.54 12.70
C SER A 149 -11.69 15.92 12.11
N ALA A 150 -10.69 16.66 11.64
CA ALA A 150 -10.87 17.99 11.04
C ALA A 150 -11.02 17.92 9.51
N LEU A 151 -10.79 16.76 8.89
CA LEU A 151 -10.84 16.57 7.45
C LEU A 151 -12.29 16.42 6.98
N LYS A 152 -12.80 17.42 6.24
CA LYS A 152 -14.21 17.40 5.77
C LYS A 152 -14.41 16.59 4.49
N ALA A 153 -13.47 16.70 3.55
CA ALA A 153 -13.56 16.03 2.25
C ALA A 153 -12.20 16.01 1.56
N ILE A 154 -12.01 15.02 0.69
CA ILE A 154 -10.93 14.95 -0.30
C ILE A 154 -11.60 15.06 -1.66
N LYS A 155 -11.08 15.94 -2.52
CA LYS A 155 -11.55 16.07 -3.91
C LYS A 155 -10.44 15.64 -4.84
N SER A 156 -10.70 14.64 -5.67
CA SER A 156 -9.96 14.46 -6.92
C SER A 156 -10.57 15.36 -7.99
N LYS A 157 -9.76 15.74 -8.97
CA LYS A 157 -10.33 16.20 -10.24
C LYS A 157 -10.95 14.96 -10.89
N ASP A 158 -12.26 14.88 -10.79
CA ASP A 158 -13.09 14.05 -11.66
C ASP A 158 -13.50 14.98 -12.83
N GLU A 159 -13.69 14.45 -14.04
CA GLU A 159 -14.17 15.27 -15.17
C GLU A 159 -15.50 15.98 -14.83
#